data_AF-A0A9E5HV95-F1
#
_entry.id   AF-A0A9E5HV95-F1
#
_cell.length_a   1.000
_cell.length_b   1.000
_cell.length_c   1.000
_cell.angle_alpha   90.00
_cell.angle_beta   90.00
_cell.angle_gamma   90.00
#
_symmetry.space_group_name_H-M   'P 1'
#
loop_
_entity.id
_entity.type
_entity.pdbx_description
1 polymer ?
#
loop_
_entity_poly.entity_id
_entity_poly.type
_entity_poly.pdbx_seq_one_letter_code
_entity_poly.pdbx_strand_id
1 'polypeptide(L)'
;MGRRKEELERAVSSLLSQEEVTFEVVVVGNGWDPQHSFPNLKTLHLHENLGIPAGRNAGAREIKGENLFFLDDDVTLHDPKTLLRMKTLLRHQEEIGLIQPRVISNIEGEATPKRWVPRLREGDPLQSSVATSLWEGATVIRRRVFEEVGGWPDEFFYGHEGIDLIWRTLDCEHLPWYAADITVQHPVINPARHSYFYFLNARNRVWLAKRHLRFPFSFLYPLTWLLITITRIRRLKSLGSWLRGFISGIMSNAKGRGKMRWKTHWLLARYGRPPLI
;
A
#
# COMPACT_ATOMS: atom_id res chain seq x y z
N MET A 1 13.56 -6.10 13.03
CA MET A 1 12.42 -6.71 12.32
C MET A 1 12.41 -8.21 12.62
N GLY A 2 11.51 -9.00 12.04
CA GLY A 2 11.45 -10.46 12.30
C GLY A 2 10.92 -10.86 13.68
N ARG A 3 10.09 -10.02 14.31
CA ARG A 3 9.57 -10.26 15.69
C ARG A 3 8.21 -10.96 15.72
N ARG A 4 7.63 -11.22 14.55
CA ARG A 4 6.28 -11.77 14.33
C ARG A 4 6.37 -13.13 13.67
N LYS A 5 7.09 -14.05 14.31
CA LYS A 5 7.43 -15.34 13.71
C LYS A 5 6.17 -16.16 13.43
N GLU A 6 5.27 -16.24 14.40
CA GLU A 6 4.03 -17.00 14.30
C GLU A 6 3.05 -16.39 13.27
N GLU A 7 2.94 -15.06 13.21
CA GLU A 7 2.13 -14.40 12.20
C GLU A 7 2.69 -14.65 10.79
N LEU A 8 4.00 -14.50 10.61
CA LEU A 8 4.65 -14.69 9.31
C LEU A 8 4.53 -16.15 8.85
N GLU A 9 4.72 -17.13 9.73
CA GLU A 9 4.53 -18.54 9.43
C GLU A 9 3.08 -18.83 9.00
N ARG A 10 2.08 -18.22 9.66
CA ARG A 10 0.68 -18.33 9.25
C ARG A 10 0.41 -17.68 7.89
N ALA A 11 0.95 -16.49 7.65
CA ALA A 11 0.82 -15.79 6.37
C ALA A 11 1.39 -16.64 5.23
N VAL A 12 2.62 -17.13 5.38
CA VAL A 12 3.30 -18.02 4.42
C VAL A 12 2.53 -19.32 4.21
N SER A 13 2.04 -19.95 5.29
CA SER A 13 1.27 -21.20 5.17
C SER A 13 -0.03 -20.99 4.39
N SER A 14 -0.75 -19.87 4.64
CA SER A 14 -1.98 -19.53 3.90
C SER A 14 -1.72 -19.18 2.43
N LEU A 15 -0.52 -18.68 2.11
CA LEU A 15 -0.09 -18.43 0.74
C LEU A 15 0.21 -19.75 0.01
N LEU A 16 0.93 -20.67 0.66
CA LEU A 16 1.30 -21.97 0.09
C LEU A 16 0.09 -22.91 -0.09
N SER A 17 -1.00 -22.69 0.65
CA SER A 17 -2.24 -23.45 0.51
C SER A 17 -3.15 -22.97 -0.63
N GLN A 18 -2.70 -22.01 -1.46
CA GLN A 18 -3.51 -21.51 -2.57
C GLN A 18 -3.57 -22.52 -3.72
N GLU A 19 -4.77 -22.76 -4.22
CA GLU A 19 -5.08 -23.82 -5.19
C GLU A 19 -5.25 -23.28 -6.61
N GLU A 20 -5.07 -24.16 -7.60
CA GLU A 20 -5.34 -23.87 -9.02
C GLU A 20 -4.54 -22.66 -9.59
N VAL A 21 -3.46 -22.29 -8.91
CA VAL A 21 -2.53 -21.25 -9.32
C VAL A 21 -1.10 -21.73 -9.14
N THR A 22 -0.25 -21.42 -10.11
CA THR A 22 1.21 -21.62 -10.00
C THR A 22 1.85 -20.29 -9.68
N PHE A 23 2.70 -20.27 -8.66
CA PHE A 23 3.40 -19.09 -8.22
C PHE A 23 4.74 -19.47 -7.59
N GLU A 24 5.64 -18.50 -7.55
CA GLU A 24 6.90 -18.55 -6.83
C GLU A 24 6.80 -17.63 -5.60
N VAL A 25 7.53 -17.97 -4.54
CA VAL A 25 7.49 -17.22 -3.27
C VAL A 25 8.90 -16.81 -2.91
N VAL A 26 9.07 -15.55 -2.52
CA VAL A 26 10.29 -15.04 -1.90
C VAL A 26 9.95 -14.41 -0.55
N VAL A 27 10.65 -14.84 0.51
CA VAL A 27 10.56 -14.21 1.84
C VAL A 27 11.69 -13.21 1.98
N VAL A 28 11.35 -11.92 2.06
CA VAL A 28 12.33 -10.83 2.22
C VAL A 28 12.52 -10.52 3.70
N GLY A 29 13.69 -10.86 4.24
CA GLY A 29 14.11 -10.44 5.56
C GLY A 29 14.70 -9.04 5.54
N ASN A 30 13.87 -8.04 5.83
CA ASN A 30 14.30 -6.63 5.88
C ASN A 30 15.02 -6.33 7.21
N GLY A 31 16.35 -6.29 7.22
CA GLY A 31 17.15 -6.14 8.43
C GLY A 31 17.18 -7.38 9.33
N TRP A 32 17.00 -8.59 8.77
CA TRP A 32 17.15 -9.88 9.46
C TRP A 32 17.28 -11.03 8.46
N ASP A 33 17.87 -12.16 8.86
CA ASP A 33 18.06 -13.34 8.00
C ASP A 33 16.89 -14.34 8.11
N PRO A 34 16.08 -14.52 7.05
CA PRO A 34 14.94 -15.44 7.04
C PRO A 34 15.29 -16.90 6.73
N GLN A 35 16.52 -17.21 6.29
CA GLN A 35 16.88 -18.53 5.74
C GLN A 35 16.64 -19.67 6.74
N HIS A 36 16.95 -19.45 8.01
CA HIS A 36 16.73 -20.46 9.06
C HIS A 36 15.24 -20.73 9.35
N SER A 37 14.37 -19.75 9.14
CA SER A 37 12.93 -19.90 9.40
C SER A 37 12.19 -20.49 8.20
N PHE A 38 12.71 -20.28 6.98
CA PHE A 38 12.08 -20.73 5.74
C PHE A 38 13.08 -21.45 4.82
N PRO A 39 13.67 -22.58 5.27
CA PRO A 39 14.77 -23.25 4.56
C PRO A 39 14.37 -23.79 3.18
N ASN A 40 13.08 -24.07 2.97
CA ASN A 40 12.55 -24.64 1.73
C ASN A 40 11.99 -23.58 0.76
N LEU A 41 12.04 -22.30 1.13
CA LEU A 41 11.59 -21.21 0.27
C LEU A 41 12.78 -20.40 -0.21
N LYS A 42 12.59 -19.71 -1.35
CA LYS A 42 13.54 -18.67 -1.73
C LYS A 42 13.48 -17.56 -0.67
N THR A 43 14.65 -17.13 -0.21
CA THR A 43 14.74 -16.02 0.73
C THR A 43 15.70 -14.94 0.26
N LEU A 44 15.48 -13.72 0.74
CA LEU A 44 16.36 -12.58 0.49
C LEU A 44 16.64 -11.86 1.81
N HIS A 45 17.88 -11.86 2.26
CA HIS A 45 18.33 -11.13 3.44
C HIS A 45 18.82 -9.74 3.04
N LEU A 46 18.11 -8.70 3.48
CA LEU A 46 18.60 -7.33 3.46
C LEU A 46 19.26 -7.04 4.80
N HIS A 47 20.56 -6.70 4.81
CA HIS A 47 21.33 -6.55 6.05
C HIS A 47 20.81 -5.47 6.99
N GLU A 48 20.11 -4.47 6.45
CA GLU A 48 19.51 -3.39 7.21
C GLU A 48 18.04 -3.19 6.81
N ASN A 49 17.29 -2.47 7.66
CA ASN A 49 15.91 -2.13 7.37
C ASN A 49 15.86 -0.94 6.40
N LEU A 50 15.55 -1.22 5.13
CA LEU A 50 15.44 -0.21 4.07
C LEU A 50 14.04 0.44 3.98
N GLY A 51 13.11 0.06 4.87
CA GLY A 51 11.71 0.44 4.81
C GLY A 51 10.86 -0.55 4.00
N ILE A 52 9.54 -0.47 4.18
CA ILE A 52 8.58 -1.41 3.56
C ILE A 52 8.63 -1.35 2.03
N PRO A 53 8.56 -0.17 1.39
CA PRO A 53 8.55 -0.07 -0.07
C PRO A 53 9.83 -0.63 -0.71
N ALA A 54 11.00 -0.37 -0.11
CA ALA A 54 12.28 -0.88 -0.59
C ALA A 54 12.37 -2.40 -0.48
N GLY A 55 11.91 -2.98 0.64
CA GLY A 55 11.84 -4.43 0.82
C GLY A 55 10.95 -5.11 -0.21
N ARG A 56 9.76 -4.54 -0.49
CA ARG A 56 8.86 -5.03 -1.55
C ARG A 56 9.50 -4.94 -2.93
N ASN A 57 10.17 -3.84 -3.25
CA ASN A 57 10.91 -3.70 -4.51
C ASN A 57 12.04 -4.72 -4.65
N ALA A 58 12.75 -5.04 -3.57
CA ALA A 58 13.80 -6.04 -3.56
C ALA A 58 13.25 -7.44 -3.86
N GLY A 59 12.17 -7.84 -3.17
CA GLY A 59 11.50 -9.11 -3.44
C GLY A 59 10.96 -9.21 -4.87
N ALA A 60 10.37 -8.15 -5.41
CA ALA A 60 9.83 -8.14 -6.77
C ALA A 60 10.88 -8.42 -7.86
N ARG A 61 12.15 -8.08 -7.62
CA ARG A 61 13.28 -8.37 -8.53
C ARG A 61 13.71 -9.84 -8.48
N GLU A 62 13.41 -10.54 -7.39
CA GLU A 62 13.79 -11.93 -7.18
C GLU A 62 12.84 -12.92 -7.86
N ILE A 63 11.70 -12.46 -8.36
CA ILE A 63 10.66 -13.33 -8.93
C ILE A 63 10.32 -12.93 -10.37
N LYS A 64 9.76 -13.86 -11.15
CA LYS A 64 9.47 -13.70 -12.59
C LYS A 64 7.99 -13.77 -12.97
N GLY A 65 7.10 -14.13 -12.04
CA GLY A 65 5.66 -14.21 -12.30
C GLY A 65 5.04 -12.98 -12.99
N GLU A 66 4.07 -13.22 -13.87
CA GLU A 66 3.37 -12.19 -14.67
C GLU A 66 2.58 -11.18 -13.82
N ASN A 67 2.11 -11.64 -12.66
CA ASN A 67 1.46 -10.82 -11.64
C ASN A 67 2.29 -10.89 -10.37
N LEU A 68 2.52 -9.74 -9.76
CA LEU A 68 3.23 -9.60 -8.49
C LEU A 68 2.20 -9.52 -7.38
N PHE A 69 2.29 -10.42 -6.40
CA PHE A 69 1.47 -10.39 -5.20
C PHE A 69 2.34 -10.02 -4.00
N PHE A 70 1.99 -8.93 -3.32
CA PHE A 70 2.63 -8.48 -2.09
C PHE A 70 1.73 -8.85 -0.91
N LEU A 71 2.32 -9.49 0.11
CA LEU A 71 1.64 -9.92 1.33
C LEU A 71 2.44 -9.46 2.56
N ASP A 72 1.78 -8.82 3.51
CA ASP A 72 2.37 -8.43 4.80
C ASP A 72 2.48 -9.63 5.76
N ASP A 73 3.36 -9.51 6.75
CA ASP A 73 3.71 -10.59 7.68
C ASP A 73 2.60 -10.98 8.67
N ASP A 74 1.52 -10.22 8.73
CA ASP A 74 0.35 -10.43 9.59
C ASP A 74 -0.96 -10.54 8.80
N VAL A 75 -0.89 -10.85 7.51
CA VAL A 75 -2.06 -11.05 6.64
C VAL A 75 -2.20 -12.51 6.25
N THR A 76 -3.42 -13.05 6.35
CA THR A 76 -3.71 -14.43 5.97
C THR A 76 -4.78 -14.53 4.88
N LEU A 77 -4.61 -15.50 3.99
CA LEU A 77 -5.54 -15.84 2.91
C LEU A 77 -6.40 -17.04 3.33
N HIS A 78 -7.61 -16.80 3.83
CA HIS A 78 -8.49 -17.86 4.33
C HIS A 78 -9.25 -18.61 3.22
N ASP A 79 -9.49 -17.98 2.07
CA ASP A 79 -10.03 -18.66 0.88
C ASP A 79 -8.86 -19.24 0.06
N PRO A 80 -8.78 -20.57 -0.17
CA PRO A 80 -7.72 -21.21 -0.93
C PRO A 80 -7.70 -20.79 -2.41
N LYS A 81 -8.76 -20.14 -2.91
CA LYS A 81 -8.86 -19.62 -4.28
C LYS A 81 -8.64 -18.12 -4.37
N THR A 82 -8.18 -17.45 -3.31
CA THR A 82 -7.97 -15.99 -3.29
C THR A 82 -7.08 -15.53 -4.46
N LEU A 83 -5.92 -16.15 -4.64
CA LEU A 83 -5.00 -15.82 -5.74
C LEU A 83 -5.59 -16.17 -7.11
N LEU A 84 -6.28 -17.30 -7.24
CA LEU A 84 -6.98 -17.67 -8.47
C LEU A 84 -8.01 -16.61 -8.86
N ARG A 85 -8.82 -16.14 -7.90
CA ARG A 85 -9.86 -15.12 -8.13
C ARG A 85 -9.26 -13.79 -8.54
N MET A 86 -8.20 -13.35 -7.88
CA MET A 86 -7.46 -12.13 -8.26
C MET A 86 -6.85 -12.24 -9.66
N LYS A 87 -6.18 -13.37 -9.97
CA LYS A 87 -5.62 -13.66 -11.31
C LYS A 87 -6.72 -13.67 -12.37
N THR A 88 -7.85 -14.28 -12.06
CA THR A 88 -9.02 -14.37 -12.96
C THR A 88 -9.61 -12.99 -13.21
N LEU A 89 -9.72 -12.15 -12.18
CA LEU A 89 -10.22 -10.79 -12.33
C LEU A 89 -9.29 -9.94 -13.22
N LEU A 90 -7.97 -10.01 -13.00
CA LEU A 90 -7.01 -9.38 -13.92
C LEU A 90 -7.16 -9.94 -15.33
N ARG A 91 -7.31 -11.26 -15.52
CA ARG A 91 -7.43 -11.82 -16.87
C ARG A 91 -8.67 -11.32 -17.63
N HIS A 92 -9.80 -11.12 -16.96
CA HIS A 92 -11.06 -10.73 -17.63
C HIS A 92 -11.27 -9.21 -17.73
N GLN A 93 -10.54 -8.41 -16.94
CA GLN A 93 -10.62 -6.95 -16.95
C GLN A 93 -9.23 -6.36 -17.22
N GLU A 94 -8.92 -6.16 -18.49
CA GLU A 94 -7.59 -5.72 -18.94
C GLU A 94 -7.21 -4.34 -18.42
N GLU A 95 -8.21 -3.48 -18.21
CA GLU A 95 -8.06 -2.14 -17.65
C GLU A 95 -7.62 -2.16 -16.19
N ILE A 96 -7.88 -3.24 -15.45
CA ILE A 96 -7.41 -3.36 -14.07
C ILE A 96 -5.89 -3.63 -14.07
N GLY A 97 -5.14 -2.71 -13.47
CA GLY A 97 -3.70 -2.86 -13.28
C GLY A 97 -3.31 -3.41 -11.91
N LEU A 98 -4.10 -3.09 -10.89
CA LEU A 98 -3.84 -3.40 -9.48
C LEU A 98 -5.14 -3.76 -8.78
N ILE A 99 -5.12 -4.76 -7.88
CA ILE A 99 -6.27 -5.13 -7.04
C ILE A 99 -5.87 -5.09 -5.56
N GLN A 100 -6.71 -4.41 -4.78
CA GLN A 100 -6.79 -4.53 -3.33
C GLN A 100 -8.03 -5.38 -2.97
N PRO A 101 -7.89 -6.50 -2.24
CA PRO A 101 -9.03 -7.22 -1.67
C PRO A 101 -9.67 -6.44 -0.52
N ARG A 102 -10.88 -6.87 -0.13
CA ARG A 102 -11.51 -6.44 1.11
C ARG A 102 -10.83 -7.05 2.31
N VAL A 103 -10.53 -6.22 3.29
CA VAL A 103 -9.91 -6.66 4.54
C VAL A 103 -11.00 -6.94 5.57
N ILE A 104 -10.91 -8.08 6.24
CA ILE A 104 -11.77 -8.48 7.35
C ILE A 104 -10.95 -8.69 8.61
N SER A 105 -11.56 -8.45 9.78
CA SER A 105 -10.86 -8.57 11.06
C SER A 105 -10.82 -10.02 11.58
N ASN A 106 -11.84 -10.81 11.27
CA ASN A 106 -11.97 -12.23 11.58
C ASN A 106 -12.73 -12.96 10.45
N ILE A 107 -12.63 -14.30 10.44
CA ILE A 107 -13.25 -15.19 9.44
C ILE A 107 -14.78 -15.21 9.60
N GLU A 108 -15.27 -14.98 10.81
CA GLU A 108 -16.70 -14.91 11.15
C GLU A 108 -17.41 -13.68 10.55
N GLY A 109 -16.68 -12.83 9.81
CA GLY A 109 -17.25 -11.78 8.99
C GLY A 109 -17.50 -10.47 9.73
N GLU A 110 -16.97 -10.31 10.93
CA GLU A 110 -17.13 -9.06 11.67
C GLU A 110 -16.27 -7.94 11.08
N ALA A 111 -17.01 -6.91 10.64
CA ALA A 111 -16.62 -5.55 10.34
C ALA A 111 -15.30 -5.39 9.57
N THR A 112 -15.40 -5.14 8.26
CA THR A 112 -14.33 -4.45 7.51
C THR A 112 -14.09 -3.10 8.18
N PRO A 113 -12.92 -2.85 8.79
CA PRO A 113 -12.61 -1.55 9.36
C PRO A 113 -12.68 -0.50 8.27
N LYS A 114 -13.56 0.50 8.44
CA LYS A 114 -13.85 1.47 7.38
C LYS A 114 -12.60 2.19 6.85
N ARG A 115 -11.60 2.38 7.71
CA ARG A 115 -10.28 2.94 7.37
C ARG A 115 -9.51 2.18 6.27
N TRP A 116 -9.84 0.92 6.00
CA TRP A 116 -9.21 0.10 4.96
C TRP A 116 -10.00 0.06 3.66
N VAL A 117 -11.19 0.68 3.62
CA VAL A 117 -11.92 0.94 2.38
C VAL A 117 -11.17 2.04 1.62
N PRO A 118 -10.70 1.80 0.38
CA PRO A 118 -9.79 2.71 -0.32
C PRO A 118 -10.51 3.91 -0.98
N ARG A 119 -11.45 4.53 -0.25
CA ARG A 119 -12.26 5.67 -0.69
C ARG A 119 -12.19 6.78 0.36
N LEU A 120 -12.18 8.04 -0.09
CA LEU A 120 -12.14 9.19 0.81
C LEU A 120 -13.44 9.33 1.62
N ARG A 121 -14.58 9.17 0.96
CA ARG A 121 -15.89 9.06 1.60
C ARG A 121 -16.25 7.59 1.68
N GLU A 122 -16.26 7.06 2.89
CA GLU A 122 -16.50 5.65 3.17
C GLU A 122 -17.95 5.30 2.78
N GLY A 123 -18.12 4.57 1.66
CA GLY A 123 -19.38 3.97 1.24
C GLY A 123 -19.53 2.53 1.74
N ASP A 124 -20.44 1.76 1.13
CA ASP A 124 -20.63 0.34 1.49
C ASP A 124 -19.36 -0.49 1.25
N PRO A 125 -18.71 -1.06 2.29
CA PRO A 125 -17.51 -1.87 2.14
C PRO A 125 -17.72 -3.13 1.28
N LEU A 126 -18.95 -3.58 1.08
CA LEU A 126 -19.31 -4.73 0.24
C LEU A 126 -19.40 -4.39 -1.25
N GLN A 127 -19.27 -3.11 -1.61
CA GLN A 127 -19.32 -2.67 -2.99
C GLN A 127 -17.91 -2.47 -3.56
N SER A 128 -17.58 -3.29 -4.57
CA SER A 128 -16.36 -3.15 -5.37
C SER A 128 -16.34 -1.80 -6.11
N SER A 129 -15.16 -1.21 -6.28
CA SER A 129 -15.03 0.11 -6.90
C SER A 129 -13.59 0.42 -7.30
N VAL A 130 -13.39 1.49 -8.05
CA VAL A 130 -12.05 2.05 -8.26
C VAL A 130 -11.46 2.50 -6.92
N ALA A 131 -10.24 2.05 -6.64
CA ALA A 131 -9.50 2.40 -5.45
C ALA A 131 -8.78 3.75 -5.64
N THR A 132 -8.90 4.65 -4.66
CA THR A 132 -8.27 5.99 -4.67
C THR A 132 -7.20 6.15 -3.59
N SER A 133 -7.06 5.15 -2.73
CA SER A 133 -5.90 4.87 -1.88
C SER A 133 -5.67 3.36 -1.89
N LEU A 134 -4.64 2.89 -1.19
CA LEU A 134 -4.33 1.47 -1.09
C LEU A 134 -4.07 1.12 0.36
N TRP A 135 -4.67 0.03 0.82
CA TRP A 135 -4.16 -0.75 1.92
C TRP A 135 -3.22 -1.80 1.34
N GLU A 136 -1.96 -1.74 1.76
CA GLU A 136 -0.88 -2.38 1.03
C GLU A 136 -0.59 -3.82 1.45
N GLY A 137 -1.29 -4.33 2.47
CA GLY A 137 -0.94 -5.60 3.12
C GLY A 137 -1.29 -6.86 2.34
N ALA A 138 -2.20 -6.78 1.38
CA ALA A 138 -2.37 -7.78 0.33
C ALA A 138 -2.72 -7.04 -0.94
N THR A 139 -1.89 -7.13 -1.97
CA THR A 139 -2.12 -6.42 -3.22
C THR A 139 -1.52 -7.21 -4.37
N VAL A 140 -2.32 -7.45 -5.42
CA VAL A 140 -1.79 -7.94 -6.69
C VAL A 140 -1.68 -6.79 -7.68
N ILE A 141 -0.59 -6.76 -8.43
CA ILE A 141 -0.38 -5.84 -9.54
C ILE A 141 0.21 -6.60 -10.72
N ARG A 142 -0.21 -6.27 -11.94
CA ARG A 142 0.45 -6.82 -13.14
C ARG A 142 1.91 -6.38 -13.16
N ARG A 143 2.82 -7.29 -13.49
CA ARG A 143 4.26 -6.95 -13.60
C ARG A 143 4.49 -5.79 -14.56
N ARG A 144 3.88 -5.83 -15.75
CA ARG A 144 3.98 -4.74 -16.74
C ARG A 144 3.59 -3.38 -16.16
N VAL A 145 2.54 -3.34 -15.34
CA VAL A 145 2.06 -2.10 -14.71
C VAL A 145 3.03 -1.68 -13.61
N PHE A 146 3.51 -2.62 -12.78
CA PHE A 146 4.48 -2.34 -11.74
C PHE A 146 5.80 -1.77 -12.29
N GLU A 147 6.27 -2.30 -13.40
CA GLU A 147 7.46 -1.83 -14.10
C GLU A 147 7.22 -0.45 -14.74
N GLU A 148 6.07 -0.27 -15.41
CA GLU A 148 5.67 1.00 -16.03
C GLU A 148 5.58 2.14 -15.01
N VAL A 149 4.98 1.89 -13.84
CA VAL A 149 4.89 2.91 -12.77
C VAL A 149 6.24 3.12 -12.07
N GLY A 150 7.22 2.23 -12.25
CA GLY A 150 8.53 2.29 -11.62
C GLY A 150 8.57 1.78 -10.18
N GLY A 151 7.76 0.77 -9.84
CA GLY A 151 7.75 0.08 -8.56
C GLY A 151 7.15 0.86 -7.38
N TRP A 152 7.40 0.40 -6.15
CA TRP A 152 7.05 1.14 -4.93
C TRP A 152 7.97 2.37 -4.75
N PRO A 153 7.53 3.46 -4.09
CA PRO A 153 8.38 4.60 -3.74
C PRO A 153 9.30 4.26 -2.56
N ASP A 154 10.50 3.75 -2.81
CA ASP A 154 11.44 3.29 -1.76
C ASP A 154 11.83 4.40 -0.77
N GLU A 155 12.01 5.63 -1.24
CA GLU A 155 12.38 6.76 -0.38
C GLU A 155 11.32 7.12 0.68
N PHE A 156 10.06 6.68 0.53
CA PHE A 156 9.01 6.93 1.51
C PHE A 156 9.26 6.18 2.82
N PHE A 157 10.01 5.08 2.79
CA PHE A 157 10.34 4.18 3.90
C PHE A 157 9.14 3.51 4.58
N TYR A 158 8.11 4.29 4.95
CA TYR A 158 6.87 3.86 5.56
C TYR A 158 5.78 4.94 5.46
N GLY A 159 4.57 4.56 5.08
CA GLY A 159 3.38 5.41 5.02
C GLY A 159 3.29 6.25 3.73
N HIS A 160 2.09 6.32 3.16
CA HIS A 160 1.74 6.99 1.90
C HIS A 160 2.26 6.33 0.62
N GLU A 161 3.01 5.24 0.70
CA GLU A 161 3.50 4.48 -0.45
C GLU A 161 2.37 3.92 -1.31
N GLY A 162 1.27 3.48 -0.69
CA GLY A 162 0.12 2.96 -1.42
C GLY A 162 -0.64 4.03 -2.16
N ILE A 163 -0.77 5.23 -1.58
CA ILE A 163 -1.40 6.37 -2.27
C ILE A 163 -0.56 6.78 -3.48
N ASP A 164 0.77 6.85 -3.32
CA ASP A 164 1.71 7.13 -4.40
C ASP A 164 1.60 6.09 -5.54
N LEU A 165 1.49 4.80 -5.20
CA LEU A 165 1.32 3.73 -6.19
C LEU A 165 -0.01 3.85 -6.94
N ILE A 166 -1.14 4.04 -6.25
CA ILE A 166 -2.48 4.20 -6.84
C ILE A 166 -2.52 5.36 -7.83
N TRP A 167 -1.94 6.49 -7.43
CA TRP A 167 -1.90 7.70 -8.23
C TRP A 167 -1.12 7.48 -9.53
N ARG A 168 0.02 6.79 -9.47
CA ARG A 168 0.81 6.45 -10.66
C ARG A 168 0.14 5.40 -11.54
N THR A 169 -0.50 4.38 -10.95
CA THR A 169 -1.26 3.39 -11.70
C THR A 169 -2.36 4.06 -12.53
N LEU A 170 -3.12 4.99 -11.93
CA LEU A 170 -4.10 5.81 -12.67
C LEU A 170 -3.43 6.73 -13.70
N ASP A 171 -2.27 7.31 -13.38
CA ASP A 171 -1.53 8.17 -14.32
C ASP A 171 -0.93 7.39 -15.50
N CYS A 172 -0.83 6.06 -15.41
CA CYS A 172 -0.49 5.15 -16.50
C CYS A 172 -1.74 4.53 -17.19
N GLU A 173 -2.94 5.07 -16.93
CA GLU A 173 -4.21 4.62 -17.54
C GLU A 173 -4.66 3.21 -17.16
N HIS A 174 -4.11 2.64 -16.09
CA HIS A 174 -4.61 1.41 -15.50
C HIS A 174 -5.50 1.74 -14.31
N LEU A 175 -6.59 0.99 -14.13
CA LEU A 175 -7.49 1.12 -12.99
C LEU A 175 -6.96 0.35 -11.78
N PRO A 176 -6.75 1.03 -10.65
CA PRO A 176 -6.64 0.37 -9.36
C PRO A 176 -8.02 -0.01 -8.86
N TRP A 177 -8.18 -1.25 -8.44
CA TRP A 177 -9.49 -1.81 -8.13
C TRP A 177 -9.56 -2.31 -6.69
N TYR A 178 -10.67 -2.01 -6.03
CA TYR A 178 -11.07 -2.61 -4.77
C TYR A 178 -12.05 -3.74 -5.05
N ALA A 179 -11.63 -4.99 -4.83
CA ALA A 179 -12.45 -6.18 -4.98
C ALA A 179 -13.13 -6.51 -3.64
N ALA A 180 -14.39 -6.10 -3.48
CA ALA A 180 -15.14 -6.32 -2.24
C ALA A 180 -15.55 -7.78 -2.01
N ASP A 181 -15.65 -8.55 -3.09
CA ASP A 181 -16.02 -9.96 -3.08
C ASP A 181 -14.85 -10.87 -2.69
N ILE A 182 -13.60 -10.42 -2.85
CA ILE A 182 -12.39 -11.15 -2.45
C ILE A 182 -11.95 -10.65 -1.08
N THR A 183 -11.75 -11.55 -0.12
CA THR A 183 -11.43 -11.17 1.26
C THR A 183 -10.06 -11.68 1.71
N VAL A 184 -9.39 -10.89 2.55
CA VAL A 184 -8.17 -11.26 3.27
C VAL A 184 -8.30 -10.85 4.73
N GLN A 185 -7.70 -11.63 5.62
CA GLN A 185 -7.78 -11.36 7.05
C GLN A 185 -6.52 -10.62 7.52
N HIS A 186 -6.72 -9.56 8.28
CA HIS A 186 -5.64 -8.84 8.94
C HIS A 186 -6.09 -8.41 10.35
N PRO A 187 -5.32 -8.70 11.40
CA PRO A 187 -5.69 -8.34 12.76
C PRO A 187 -5.78 -6.82 12.91
N VAL A 188 -6.75 -6.32 13.68
CA VAL A 188 -6.88 -4.87 13.91
C VAL A 188 -5.80 -4.41 14.88
N ILE A 189 -4.64 -4.07 14.33
CA ILE A 189 -3.54 -3.48 15.10
C ILE A 189 -3.68 -1.95 15.09
N ASN A 190 -3.37 -1.31 16.22
CA ASN A 190 -3.29 0.15 16.32
C ASN A 190 -1.84 0.61 15.97
N PRO A 191 -1.62 1.25 14.80
CA PRO A 191 -0.28 1.64 14.35
C PRO A 191 0.29 2.87 15.10
N ALA A 192 -0.50 3.57 15.91
CA ALA A 192 -0.14 4.86 16.52
C ALA A 192 0.80 4.76 17.74
N ARG A 193 1.76 3.84 17.74
CA ARG A 193 2.62 3.58 18.92
C ARG A 193 3.93 4.39 18.97
N HIS A 194 4.33 5.10 17.90
CA HIS A 194 5.63 5.79 17.86
C HIS A 194 5.59 7.21 17.29
N SER A 195 6.35 8.15 17.85
CA SER A 195 6.48 9.54 17.37
C SER A 195 7.01 9.63 15.94
N TYR A 196 7.82 8.66 15.51
CA TYR A 196 8.37 8.57 14.16
C TYR A 196 7.29 8.38 13.09
N PHE A 197 6.18 7.70 13.43
CA PHE A 197 5.01 7.58 12.57
C PHE A 197 4.45 8.96 12.17
N TYR A 198 4.27 9.85 13.15
CA TYR A 198 3.74 11.20 12.89
C TYR A 198 4.67 12.02 12.00
N PHE A 199 5.98 11.89 12.20
CA PHE A 199 6.99 12.56 11.37
C PHE A 199 6.91 12.09 9.91
N LEU A 200 6.98 10.78 9.67
CA LEU A 200 6.93 10.22 8.31
C LEU A 200 5.60 10.50 7.62
N ASN A 201 4.48 10.38 8.33
CA ASN A 201 3.16 10.67 7.79
C ASN A 201 3.05 12.13 7.31
N ALA A 202 3.58 13.09 8.07
CA ALA A 202 3.59 14.49 7.67
C ALA A 202 4.51 14.73 6.46
N ARG A 203 5.75 14.25 6.54
CA ARG A 203 6.77 14.41 5.49
C ARG A 203 6.30 13.82 4.16
N ASN A 204 5.89 12.55 4.18
CA ASN A 204 5.54 11.81 2.97
C ASN A 204 4.26 12.37 2.34
N ARG A 205 3.34 12.96 3.12
CA ARG A 205 2.18 13.66 2.57
C ARG A 205 2.59 14.91 1.78
N VAL A 206 3.55 15.69 2.27
CA VAL A 206 4.07 16.85 1.52
C VAL A 206 4.81 16.37 0.27
N TRP A 207 5.62 15.32 0.37
CA TRP A 207 6.28 14.72 -0.79
C TRP A 207 5.31 14.23 -1.84
N LEU A 208 4.21 13.57 -1.44
CA LEU A 208 3.15 13.12 -2.34
C LEU A 208 2.60 14.30 -3.18
N ALA A 209 2.28 15.42 -2.53
CA ALA A 209 1.78 16.61 -3.21
C ALA A 209 2.84 17.26 -4.11
N LYS A 210 4.06 17.43 -3.61
CA LYS A 210 5.18 18.02 -4.36
C LYS A 210 5.59 17.17 -5.55
N ARG A 211 5.50 15.85 -5.46
CA ARG A 211 5.85 14.93 -6.54
C ARG A 211 4.76 14.87 -7.61
N HIS A 212 3.49 14.72 -7.21
CA HIS A 212 2.43 14.31 -8.14
C HIS A 212 1.48 15.41 -8.55
N LEU A 213 1.15 16.33 -7.65
CA LEU A 213 0.11 17.33 -7.90
C LEU A 213 0.68 18.53 -8.65
N ARG A 214 -0.10 19.08 -9.58
CA ARG A 214 0.24 20.32 -10.28
C ARG A 214 -0.16 21.53 -9.43
N PHE A 215 0.46 22.69 -9.68
CA PHE A 215 -0.01 23.94 -9.10
C PHE A 215 -1.46 24.20 -9.55
N PRO A 216 -2.38 24.65 -8.66
CA PRO A 216 -2.16 25.05 -7.27
C PRO A 216 -2.26 23.91 -6.23
N PHE A 217 -2.69 22.72 -6.62
CA PHE A 217 -2.93 21.59 -5.71
C PHE A 217 -1.68 21.10 -4.97
N SER A 218 -0.49 21.22 -5.56
CA SER A 218 0.77 20.91 -4.88
C SER A 218 0.98 21.72 -3.59
N PHE A 219 0.37 22.90 -3.49
CA PHE A 219 0.41 23.76 -2.32
C PHE A 219 -0.84 23.62 -1.45
N LEU A 220 -2.03 23.62 -2.06
CA LEU A 220 -3.29 23.58 -1.31
C LEU A 220 -3.48 22.26 -0.57
N TYR A 221 -3.09 21.12 -1.16
CA TYR A 221 -3.23 19.81 -0.52
C TYR A 221 -2.49 19.70 0.82
N PRO A 222 -1.16 19.97 0.91
CA PRO A 222 -0.47 19.91 2.20
C PRO A 222 -0.98 20.97 3.18
N LEU A 223 -1.40 22.15 2.70
CA LEU A 223 -1.98 23.19 3.55
C LEU A 223 -3.28 22.72 4.22
N THR A 224 -4.20 22.10 3.49
CA THR A 224 -5.44 21.60 4.09
C THR A 224 -5.17 20.55 5.15
N TRP A 225 -4.21 19.64 4.91
CA TRP A 225 -3.83 18.64 5.90
C TRP A 225 -3.11 19.21 7.12
N LEU A 226 -2.36 20.30 6.97
CA LEU A 226 -1.82 21.07 8.10
C LEU A 226 -2.97 21.59 8.98
N LEU A 227 -3.97 22.24 8.38
CA LEU A 227 -5.14 22.78 9.10
C LEU A 227 -5.96 21.67 9.79
N ILE A 228 -6.23 20.57 9.09
CA ILE A 228 -6.91 19.39 9.66
C ILE A 228 -6.10 18.80 10.82
N THR A 229 -4.78 18.74 10.70
CA THR A 229 -3.96 18.12 11.73
C THR A 229 -3.88 18.96 12.99
N ILE A 230 -3.75 20.29 12.86
CA ILE A 230 -3.74 21.22 14.00
C ILE A 230 -5.07 21.14 14.77
N THR A 231 -6.20 20.98 14.07
CA THR A 231 -7.51 20.86 14.72
C THR A 231 -7.76 19.49 15.36
N ARG A 232 -7.17 18.41 14.83
CA ARG A 232 -7.41 17.03 15.31
C ARG A 232 -6.42 16.52 16.36
N ILE A 233 -5.13 16.86 16.26
CA ILE A 233 -4.10 16.32 17.18
C ILE A 233 -4.04 17.17 18.45
N ARG A 234 -4.55 16.60 19.55
CA ARG A 234 -4.56 17.27 20.86
C ARG A 234 -3.26 17.11 21.67
N ARG A 235 -2.42 16.13 21.32
CA ARG A 235 -1.16 15.86 22.05
C ARG A 235 -0.01 16.67 21.47
N LEU A 236 0.54 17.61 22.23
CA LEU A 236 1.64 18.49 21.82
C LEU A 236 2.87 17.74 21.30
N LYS A 237 3.27 16.64 21.94
CA LYS A 237 4.43 15.83 21.49
C LYS A 237 4.21 15.22 20.10
N SER A 238 3.00 14.73 19.82
CA SER A 238 2.62 14.18 18.51
C SER A 238 2.56 15.29 17.47
N LEU A 239 1.95 16.42 17.81
CA LEU A 239 1.85 17.59 16.93
C LEU A 239 3.24 18.14 16.57
N GLY A 240 4.14 18.30 17.55
CA GLY A 240 5.51 18.75 17.31
C GLY A 240 6.30 17.78 16.42
N SER A 241 6.10 16.47 16.58
CA SER A 241 6.73 15.47 15.69
C SER A 241 6.18 15.54 14.28
N TRP A 242 4.87 15.75 14.14
CA TRP A 242 4.21 15.95 12.85
C TRP A 242 4.69 17.24 12.16
N LEU A 243 4.75 18.38 12.86
CA LEU A 243 5.21 19.66 12.32
C LEU A 243 6.65 19.60 11.83
N ARG A 244 7.56 18.93 12.57
CA ARG A 244 8.92 18.68 12.09
C ARG A 244 8.94 17.86 10.80
N GLY A 245 8.08 16.86 10.69
CA GLY A 245 7.93 16.06 9.47
C GLY A 245 7.41 16.90 8.31
N PHE A 246 6.41 17.76 8.55
CA PHE A 246 5.85 18.67 7.56
C PHE A 246 6.91 19.65 7.02
N ILE A 247 7.66 20.31 7.90
CA ILE A 247 8.76 21.22 7.53
C ILE A 247 9.84 20.46 6.75
N SER A 248 10.23 19.27 7.22
CA SER A 248 11.18 18.41 6.48
C SER A 248 10.68 18.10 5.06
N GLY A 249 9.39 17.81 4.89
CA GLY A 249 8.77 17.58 3.59
C GLY A 249 8.76 18.81 2.68
N ILE A 250 8.66 20.02 3.24
CA ILE A 250 8.79 21.28 2.49
C ILE A 250 10.23 21.48 2.03
N MET A 251 11.20 21.31 2.94
CA MET A 251 12.62 21.56 2.71
C MET A 251 13.31 20.50 1.82
N SER A 252 12.70 19.32 1.67
CA SER A 252 13.26 18.20 0.90
C SER A 252 12.32 17.72 -0.18
N ASN A 253 12.83 16.92 -1.12
CA ASN A 253 12.05 16.29 -2.16
C ASN A 253 12.32 14.78 -2.16
N ALA A 254 11.28 14.00 -2.41
CA ALA A 254 11.43 12.60 -2.79
C ALA A 254 12.05 12.53 -4.21
N LYS A 255 13.00 11.61 -4.44
CA LYS A 255 13.75 11.53 -5.70
C LYS A 255 12.91 10.99 -6.85
N GLY A 256 13.11 11.53 -8.06
CA GLY A 256 12.53 10.97 -9.28
C GLY A 256 11.00 11.05 -9.38
N ARG A 257 10.51 10.94 -10.62
CA ARG A 257 9.10 10.96 -11.06
C ARG A 257 8.49 12.35 -11.26
N GLY A 258 7.60 12.42 -12.25
CA GLY A 258 7.00 13.67 -12.76
C GLY A 258 5.61 13.97 -12.20
N LYS A 259 5.11 15.17 -12.53
CA LYS A 259 3.75 15.60 -12.21
C LYS A 259 2.72 14.78 -12.99
N MET A 260 1.72 14.26 -12.29
CA MET A 260 0.61 13.54 -12.94
C MET A 260 -0.12 14.41 -13.95
N ARG A 261 -0.72 13.79 -14.96
CA ARG A 261 -1.52 14.45 -15.98
C ARG A 261 -2.76 15.12 -15.37
N TRP A 262 -3.24 16.20 -16.00
CA TRP A 262 -4.49 16.87 -15.59
C TRP A 262 -5.68 15.91 -15.68
N LYS A 263 -5.68 15.01 -16.68
CA LYS A 263 -6.62 13.89 -16.80
C LYS A 263 -6.69 13.06 -15.51
N THR A 264 -5.54 12.76 -14.91
CA THR A 264 -5.45 11.98 -13.66
C THR A 264 -6.02 12.74 -12.47
N HIS A 265 -5.83 14.06 -12.39
CA HIS A 265 -6.49 14.89 -11.37
C HIS A 265 -8.01 14.83 -11.49
N TRP A 266 -8.53 14.89 -12.72
CA TRP A 266 -9.95 14.76 -13.00
C TRP A 266 -10.47 13.35 -12.68
N LEU A 267 -9.74 12.29 -13.05
CA LEU A 267 -10.10 10.91 -12.73
C LEU A 267 -10.18 10.69 -11.21
N LEU A 268 -9.18 11.15 -10.46
CA LEU A 268 -9.19 11.09 -9.01
C LEU A 268 -10.43 11.80 -8.42
N ALA A 269 -10.78 12.99 -8.92
CA ALA A 269 -11.99 13.70 -8.51
C ALA A 269 -13.27 12.94 -8.88
N ARG A 270 -13.36 12.40 -10.11
CA ARG A 270 -14.49 11.59 -10.58
C ARG A 270 -14.70 10.34 -9.72
N TYR A 271 -13.62 9.71 -9.26
CA TYR A 271 -13.67 8.55 -8.36
C TYR A 271 -13.78 8.94 -6.87
N GLY A 272 -14.11 10.20 -6.56
CA GLY A 272 -14.46 10.64 -5.22
C GLY A 272 -13.28 11.03 -4.33
N ARG A 273 -12.08 11.21 -4.89
CA ARG A 273 -10.90 11.73 -4.19
C ARG A 273 -10.29 12.91 -4.95
N PRO A 274 -10.92 14.09 -4.92
CA PRO A 274 -10.32 15.28 -5.51
C PRO A 274 -8.91 15.53 -4.95
N PRO A 275 -8.02 16.18 -5.72
CA PRO A 275 -6.67 16.52 -5.30
C PRO A 275 -6.62 17.59 -4.18
N LEU A 276 -7.76 17.90 -3.58
CA LEU A 276 -7.98 18.70 -2.40
C LEU A 276 -9.07 18.02 -1.57
N ILE A 277 -8.85 17.85 -0.28
CA ILE A 277 -9.76 17.16 0.66
C ILE A 277 -10.32 18.17 1.63
#